data_AF-A0A1L3FHS4-F1
#
_entry.id   AF-A0A1L3FHS4-F1
#
_cell.length_a   1.000
_cell.length_b   1.000
_cell.length_c   1.000
_cell.angle_alpha   90.00
_cell.angle_beta   90.00
_cell.angle_gamma   90.00
#
_symmetry.space_group_name_H-M   'P 1'
#
loop_
_entity.id
_entity.type
_entity.pdbx_description
1 polymer ?
#
loop_
_entity_poly.entity_id
_entity_poly.type
_entity_poly.pdbx_seq_one_letter_code
_entity_poly.pdbx_strand_id
1 'polypeptide(L)'
;MTETTSAAIDKIRCDACPVMCYIKPGAAGACDRYANHDGKLVRVDPHVILERTVSHGGKLVPFSRTEDWDGKIVHEPSTFVTAIGAGTTYPDYKPAPFIVSSEIDGVDMVTVVTEGIFSYCGIKVKIDTDRYLGPETATVRAQGEAVGHVTTSEYGSQMLSLGGVHHLTGGSKKEGRVTCDTLMDLANCKAVELTIDGGASVVVQAGQPPIVNGMKEERMRVGCGSATIGMFAKQWHGKVDEVVVVDDHITGVLSEHQAGKLLDIADTGIKMKGRRSTPGRYFQVADPGTGWGGTNISDPLAILGPFDAKEAKAGLSMLMVSTTGEHSSYYVLDEALKPVETEMPDDLKFSVERIQENCEPALCTVLFMAGAGGSLRAGVTDNPVRLTRSVKDALTRVTSGGAPVYVWPGGGITYMVDVTQMPSGAFGYVPTPALVAPIEFTMKLSDYAALGGHMDHVKPLSEVQNGDDVRQLPWQNPIPGRWA
;
A
#
# COMPACT_ATOMS: atom_id res chain seq x y z
N MET A 1 -7.07 -67.55 17.20
CA MET A 1 -6.12 -66.65 16.52
C MET A 1 -6.84 -65.34 16.30
N THR A 2 -6.53 -64.40 17.18
CA THR A 2 -6.99 -63.02 17.20
C THR A 2 -6.21 -62.22 16.16
N GLU A 3 -6.88 -61.75 15.13
CA GLU A 3 -6.43 -60.57 14.37
C GLU A 3 -7.62 -59.63 14.29
N THR A 4 -7.66 -58.71 15.25
CA THR A 4 -8.57 -57.57 15.26
C THR A 4 -7.69 -56.34 15.08
N THR A 5 -7.70 -55.82 13.85
CA THR A 5 -7.79 -54.40 13.50
C THR A 5 -6.87 -53.40 14.25
N SER A 6 -5.83 -52.86 13.59
CA SER A 6 -5.17 -51.62 14.07
C SER A 6 -4.58 -50.69 13.00
N ALA A 7 -4.95 -50.78 11.71
CA ALA A 7 -4.32 -49.96 10.67
C ALA A 7 -5.05 -48.64 10.31
N ALA A 8 -5.94 -48.11 11.16
CA ALA A 8 -6.91 -47.06 10.73
C ALA A 8 -7.00 -45.76 11.57
N ILE A 9 -6.13 -45.48 12.56
CA ILE A 9 -6.30 -44.30 13.44
C ILE A 9 -5.04 -43.41 13.53
N ASP A 10 -4.42 -43.08 12.41
CA ASP A 10 -3.26 -42.15 12.40
C ASP A 10 -3.57 -40.80 11.74
N LYS A 11 -4.61 -40.69 10.92
CA LYS A 11 -4.99 -39.42 10.29
C LYS A 11 -6.00 -38.67 11.16
N ILE A 12 -5.75 -37.40 11.40
CA ILE A 12 -6.70 -36.49 12.04
C ILE A 12 -7.47 -35.71 10.98
N ARG A 13 -8.73 -35.38 11.26
CA ARG A 13 -9.51 -34.44 10.44
C ARG A 13 -9.39 -33.06 11.06
N CYS A 14 -8.79 -32.12 10.34
CA CYS A 14 -8.71 -30.72 10.79
C CYS A 14 -10.10 -30.08 10.70
N ASP A 15 -10.52 -29.35 11.74
CA ASP A 15 -11.80 -28.64 11.79
C ASP A 15 -11.64 -27.11 11.82
N ALA A 16 -10.44 -26.60 11.52
CA ALA A 16 -10.13 -25.17 11.56
C ALA A 16 -10.63 -24.35 10.35
N CYS A 17 -11.12 -25.03 9.29
CA CYS A 17 -11.72 -24.38 8.12
C CYS A 17 -12.66 -25.32 7.34
N PRO A 18 -13.47 -24.80 6.41
CA PRO A 18 -14.45 -25.59 5.64
C PRO A 18 -13.87 -26.74 4.82
N VAL A 19 -12.58 -26.72 4.49
CA VAL A 19 -11.92 -27.77 3.70
C VAL A 19 -11.88 -29.10 4.46
N MET A 20 -11.79 -29.04 5.78
CA MET A 20 -11.76 -30.19 6.68
C MET A 20 -10.77 -31.30 6.25
N CYS A 21 -9.54 -30.93 5.91
CA CYS A 21 -8.54 -31.84 5.35
C CYS A 21 -8.10 -32.93 6.36
N TYR A 22 -7.70 -34.10 5.83
CA TYR A 22 -7.12 -35.18 6.62
C TYR A 22 -5.60 -35.08 6.64
N ILE A 23 -5.00 -35.00 7.83
CA ILE A 23 -3.57 -34.79 8.03
C ILE A 23 -2.92 -36.06 8.58
N LYS A 24 -1.88 -36.56 7.91
CA LYS A 24 -1.08 -37.73 8.35
C LYS A 24 -0.16 -37.34 9.52
N PRO A 25 0.24 -38.28 10.40
CA PRO A 25 1.18 -37.99 11.47
C PRO A 25 2.48 -37.37 10.94
N GLY A 26 2.98 -36.35 11.63
CA GLY A 26 4.19 -35.62 11.25
C GLY A 26 4.05 -34.71 10.02
N ALA A 27 2.87 -34.63 9.39
CA ALA A 27 2.62 -33.76 8.25
C ALA A 27 1.87 -32.49 8.62
N ALA A 28 2.04 -31.45 7.81
CA ALA A 28 1.20 -30.27 7.82
C ALA A 28 -0.08 -30.49 7.00
N GLY A 29 -1.15 -29.78 7.35
CA GLY A 29 -2.38 -29.68 6.59
C GLY A 29 -2.19 -28.85 5.34
N ALA A 30 -3.19 -28.85 4.46
CA ALA A 30 -3.07 -28.22 3.13
C ALA A 30 -2.89 -26.69 3.12
N CYS A 31 -2.95 -26.04 4.28
CA CYS A 31 -2.70 -24.60 4.46
C CYS A 31 -1.41 -24.31 5.24
N ASP A 32 -0.64 -25.35 5.59
CA ASP A 32 0.58 -25.32 6.40
C ASP A 32 0.46 -24.72 7.82
N ARG A 33 -0.69 -24.15 8.20
CA ARG A 33 -0.97 -23.54 9.52
C ARG A 33 -1.22 -24.55 10.65
N TYR A 34 -1.63 -25.78 10.31
CA TYR A 34 -1.96 -26.83 11.27
C TYR A 34 -1.23 -28.10 10.92
N ALA A 35 -0.75 -28.85 11.91
CA ALA A 35 -0.07 -30.12 11.73
C ALA A 35 -0.67 -31.22 12.61
N ASN A 36 -0.40 -32.47 12.24
CA ASN A 36 -0.71 -33.62 13.07
C ASN A 36 0.56 -34.02 13.85
N HIS A 37 0.60 -33.65 15.13
CA HIS A 37 1.66 -34.06 16.04
C HIS A 37 1.11 -35.16 16.96
N ASP A 38 1.56 -36.40 16.74
CA ASP A 38 1.17 -37.59 17.50
C ASP A 38 -0.35 -37.78 17.69
N GLY A 39 -1.11 -37.61 16.60
CA GLY A 39 -2.56 -37.77 16.60
C GLY A 39 -3.33 -36.56 17.14
N LYS A 40 -2.64 -35.44 17.41
CA LYS A 40 -3.23 -34.18 17.86
C LYS A 40 -3.10 -33.11 16.78
N LEU A 41 -4.18 -32.36 16.56
CA LEU A 41 -4.14 -31.16 15.73
C LEU A 41 -3.42 -30.06 16.51
N VAL A 42 -2.25 -29.65 16.04
CA VAL A 42 -1.48 -28.56 16.63
C VAL A 42 -1.39 -27.40 15.65
N ARG A 43 -1.39 -26.18 16.17
CA ARG A 43 -1.08 -24.99 15.38
C ARG A 43 0.43 -24.95 15.14
N VAL A 44 0.85 -24.64 13.92
CA VAL A 44 2.26 -24.55 13.55
C VAL A 44 2.85 -23.20 13.96
N ASP A 45 2.10 -22.11 13.72
CA ASP A 45 2.51 -20.76 14.11
C ASP A 45 2.02 -20.41 15.52
N PRO A 46 2.88 -19.98 16.44
CA PRO A 46 2.46 -19.60 17.79
C PRO A 46 1.56 -18.35 17.79
N HIS A 47 0.73 -18.21 18.81
CA HIS A 47 -0.11 -17.01 19.00
C HIS A 47 0.79 -15.82 19.35
N VAL A 48 0.70 -14.73 18.58
CA VAL A 48 1.56 -13.56 18.76
C VAL A 48 0.94 -12.56 19.72
N ILE A 49 1.70 -12.20 20.74
CA ILE A 49 1.44 -11.07 21.62
C ILE A 49 2.48 -9.99 21.35
N LEU A 50 2.03 -8.75 21.13
CA LEU A 50 2.93 -7.62 20.93
C LEU A 50 3.18 -6.90 22.25
N GLU A 51 4.44 -6.79 22.64
CA GLU A 51 4.86 -5.94 23.73
C GLU A 51 5.12 -4.54 23.18
N ARG A 52 4.25 -3.60 23.55
CA ARG A 52 4.47 -2.20 23.21
C ARG A 52 5.46 -1.62 24.21
N THR A 53 6.74 -1.66 23.86
CA THR A 53 7.72 -0.80 24.53
C THR A 53 7.35 0.64 24.19
N VAL A 54 7.07 1.48 25.20
CA VAL A 54 6.81 2.90 24.98
C VAL A 54 8.07 3.55 24.43
N SER A 55 8.22 3.56 23.12
CA SER A 55 9.15 4.44 22.42
C SER A 55 8.50 4.92 21.14
N HIS A 56 7.80 6.05 21.24
CA HIS A 56 7.73 6.99 20.13
C HIS A 56 9.17 7.22 19.66
N GLY A 57 9.44 7.03 18.37
CA GLY A 57 10.77 6.95 17.77
C GLY A 57 11.67 8.17 17.98
N GLY A 58 12.26 8.29 19.17
CA GLY A 58 13.40 9.16 19.46
C GLY A 58 14.41 8.38 20.31
N LYS A 59 15.66 8.33 19.88
CA LYS A 59 16.78 7.92 20.74
C LYS A 59 16.74 8.79 22.01
N LEU A 60 16.44 8.20 23.16
CA LEU A 60 16.61 8.88 24.45
C LEU A 60 18.11 9.03 24.71
N VAL A 61 18.63 10.22 24.41
CA VAL A 61 19.90 10.68 24.98
C VAL A 61 19.59 11.10 26.42
N PRO A 62 20.24 10.54 27.45
CA PRO A 62 19.91 10.86 28.83
C PRO A 62 20.30 12.32 29.14
N PHE A 63 19.31 13.19 29.30
CA PHE A 63 19.52 14.55 29.81
C PHE A 63 19.39 14.55 31.34
N SER A 64 20.55 14.59 31.99
CA SER A 64 20.89 15.14 33.31
C SER A 64 20.06 14.79 34.55
N ARG A 65 20.80 14.36 35.59
CA ARG A 65 20.39 14.35 37.00
C ARG A 65 19.97 15.75 37.48
N THR A 66 18.79 15.86 38.07
CA THR A 66 18.50 16.68 39.26
C THR A 66 17.13 16.24 39.81
N GLU A 67 17.03 16.28 41.13
CA GLU A 67 16.08 15.54 42.00
C GLU A 67 14.63 16.05 41.97
N ASP A 68 13.75 15.31 42.65
CA ASP A 68 12.29 15.44 42.80
C ASP A 68 11.42 15.00 41.62
N TRP A 69 11.52 13.69 41.35
CA TRP A 69 10.61 12.98 40.47
C TRP A 69 9.96 11.80 41.23
N ASP A 70 8.63 11.68 41.17
CA ASP A 70 7.77 10.76 41.95
C ASP A 70 7.85 9.28 41.52
N GLY A 71 8.82 8.94 40.67
CA GLY A 71 9.24 7.56 40.41
C GLY A 71 8.42 6.75 39.40
N LYS A 72 7.48 7.35 38.64
CA LYS A 72 6.71 6.64 37.58
C LYS A 72 6.92 7.16 36.15
N ILE A 73 7.97 6.68 35.45
CA ILE A 73 8.36 6.98 34.04
C ILE A 73 8.50 5.60 33.38
N VAL A 74 7.62 4.69 33.78
CA VAL A 74 7.46 3.39 33.18
C VAL A 74 5.97 3.11 33.31
N HIS A 75 5.20 3.50 32.29
CA HIS A 75 3.97 2.74 32.02
C HIS A 75 4.43 1.31 31.77
N GLU A 76 3.80 0.33 32.43
CA GLU A 76 3.98 -1.08 32.08
C GLU A 76 3.91 -1.20 30.56
N PRO A 77 4.80 -2.00 29.92
CA PRO A 77 4.73 -2.21 28.49
C PRO A 77 3.30 -2.63 28.14
N SER A 78 2.57 -1.80 27.38
CA SER A 78 1.17 -2.08 27.13
C SER A 78 1.12 -3.30 26.20
N THR A 79 0.84 -4.47 26.76
CA THR A 79 0.75 -5.69 25.98
C THR A 79 -0.48 -5.64 25.10
N PHE A 80 -0.31 -5.83 23.80
CA PHE A 80 -1.40 -5.91 22.84
C PHE A 80 -1.53 -7.35 22.32
N VAL A 81 -2.69 -7.96 22.51
CA VAL A 81 -2.98 -9.30 22.01
C VAL A 81 -3.36 -9.21 20.53
N THR A 82 -2.57 -9.82 19.65
CA THR A 82 -2.85 -9.81 18.20
C THR A 82 -3.63 -11.04 17.77
N ALA A 83 -4.27 -10.98 16.60
CA ALA A 83 -4.91 -12.14 16.00
C ALA A 83 -3.98 -13.06 15.22
N ILE A 84 -2.68 -12.76 15.11
CA ILE A 84 -1.75 -13.59 14.36
C ILE A 84 -1.54 -14.90 15.12
N GLY A 85 -1.87 -16.02 14.48
CA GLY A 85 -1.80 -17.34 15.13
C GLY A 85 -2.95 -17.64 16.10
N ALA A 86 -3.93 -16.73 16.26
CA ALA A 86 -5.05 -16.92 17.19
C ALA A 86 -6.00 -18.06 16.79
N GLY A 87 -6.02 -18.45 15.52
CA GLY A 87 -7.02 -19.37 14.98
C GLY A 87 -8.27 -18.63 14.49
N THR A 88 -9.26 -19.40 14.05
CA THR A 88 -10.45 -18.90 13.35
C THR A 88 -11.71 -19.13 14.18
N THR A 89 -12.79 -18.43 13.83
CA THR A 89 -14.14 -18.65 14.38
C THR A 89 -14.88 -19.79 13.68
N TYR A 90 -14.19 -20.75 13.06
CA TYR A 90 -14.82 -21.81 12.28
C TYR A 90 -15.07 -23.09 13.11
N PRO A 91 -16.24 -23.76 12.96
CA PRO A 91 -17.44 -23.32 12.25
C PRO A 91 -18.07 -22.06 12.86
N ASP A 92 -18.70 -21.24 12.02
CA ASP A 92 -19.06 -19.82 12.23
C ASP A 92 -19.87 -19.48 13.50
N TYR A 93 -20.40 -20.47 14.22
CA TYR A 93 -21.10 -20.27 15.50
C TYR A 93 -20.15 -20.25 16.71
N LYS A 94 -18.88 -20.65 16.53
CA LYS A 94 -17.88 -20.65 17.61
C LYS A 94 -17.46 -19.21 17.92
N PRO A 95 -17.44 -18.80 19.20
CA PRO A 95 -16.81 -17.54 19.60
C PRO A 95 -15.36 -17.45 19.16
N ALA A 96 -14.84 -16.22 19.06
CA ALA A 96 -13.45 -15.96 18.76
C ALA A 96 -12.54 -16.72 19.73
N PRO A 97 -11.42 -17.30 19.26
CA PRO A 97 -10.55 -18.13 20.10
C PRO A 97 -10.02 -17.41 21.33
N PHE A 98 -9.81 -16.09 21.21
CA PHE A 98 -9.40 -15.24 22.31
C PHE A 98 -10.32 -14.02 22.42
N ILE A 99 -10.96 -13.90 23.58
CA ILE A 99 -11.73 -12.72 24.01
C ILE A 99 -11.09 -12.29 25.33
N VAL A 100 -10.24 -11.27 25.27
CA VAL A 100 -9.31 -10.97 26.36
C VAL A 100 -9.70 -9.69 27.06
N SER A 101 -9.93 -9.75 28.37
CA SER A 101 -10.12 -8.55 29.20
C SER A 101 -8.80 -8.01 29.71
N SER A 102 -8.70 -6.69 29.78
CA SER A 102 -7.57 -5.96 30.35
C SER A 102 -8.06 -4.64 30.93
N GLU A 103 -7.36 -4.12 31.94
CA GLU A 103 -7.58 -2.76 32.42
C GLU A 103 -6.58 -1.83 31.73
N ILE A 104 -7.07 -0.75 31.12
CA ILE A 104 -6.23 0.29 30.52
C ILE A 104 -6.65 1.62 31.11
N ASP A 105 -5.73 2.29 31.82
CA ASP A 105 -5.95 3.58 32.46
C ASP A 105 -7.22 3.61 33.36
N GLY A 106 -7.47 2.54 34.12
CA GLY A 106 -8.65 2.41 34.98
C GLY A 106 -9.96 2.11 34.26
N VAL A 107 -9.91 1.76 32.97
CA VAL A 107 -11.08 1.37 32.17
C VAL A 107 -11.00 -0.12 31.85
N ASP A 108 -12.07 -0.85 32.15
CA ASP A 108 -12.23 -2.24 31.73
C ASP A 108 -12.40 -2.32 30.20
N MET A 109 -11.40 -2.88 29.54
CA MET A 109 -11.35 -3.08 28.10
C MET A 109 -11.45 -4.56 27.76
N VAL A 110 -11.94 -4.84 26.56
CA VAL A 110 -11.90 -6.18 25.96
C VAL A 110 -11.38 -6.10 24.54
N THR A 111 -10.52 -7.04 24.18
CA THR A 111 -10.04 -7.25 22.81
C THR A 111 -10.47 -8.62 22.33
N VAL A 112 -11.30 -8.64 21.29
CA VAL A 112 -11.72 -9.86 20.60
C VAL A 112 -10.79 -10.10 19.42
N VAL A 113 -10.23 -11.31 19.34
CA VAL A 113 -9.06 -11.61 18.52
C VAL A 113 -9.32 -12.86 17.67
N THR A 114 -9.27 -12.73 16.35
CA THR A 114 -9.47 -13.86 15.42
C THR A 114 -8.75 -13.67 14.09
N GLU A 115 -8.30 -14.76 13.50
CA GLU A 115 -7.93 -14.81 12.08
C GLU A 115 -9.21 -14.98 11.24
N GLY A 116 -9.46 -14.04 10.34
CA GLY A 116 -10.57 -14.13 9.38
C GLY A 116 -10.17 -14.88 8.12
N ILE A 117 -11.03 -15.79 7.64
CA ILE A 117 -10.91 -16.37 6.30
C ILE A 117 -11.66 -15.44 5.33
N PHE A 118 -10.91 -14.68 4.54
CA PHE A 118 -11.44 -13.67 3.63
C PHE A 118 -11.46 -14.18 2.19
N SER A 119 -12.64 -14.57 1.72
CA SER A 119 -12.92 -14.76 0.28
C SER A 119 -13.30 -13.45 -0.41
N TYR A 120 -13.75 -12.46 0.35
CA TYR A 120 -14.09 -11.11 -0.10
C TYR A 120 -12.95 -10.13 0.25
N CYS A 121 -11.79 -10.34 -0.35
CA CYS A 121 -10.62 -9.47 -0.16
C CYS A 121 -9.86 -9.23 -1.46
N GLY A 122 -8.97 -8.24 -1.41
CA GLY A 122 -8.01 -7.95 -2.46
C GLY A 122 -6.90 -7.04 -1.96
N ILE A 123 -6.02 -6.65 -2.86
CA ILE A 123 -4.93 -5.72 -2.61
C ILE A 123 -5.07 -4.52 -3.52
N LYS A 124 -4.87 -3.33 -2.95
CA LYS A 124 -4.67 -2.10 -3.72
C LYS A 124 -3.18 -1.79 -3.74
N VAL A 125 -2.63 -1.60 -4.94
CA VAL A 125 -1.23 -1.22 -5.12
C VAL A 125 -1.19 0.19 -5.68
N LYS A 126 -0.56 1.11 -4.97
CA LYS A 126 -0.19 2.45 -5.49
C LYS A 126 1.26 2.39 -5.92
N ILE A 127 1.55 2.74 -7.17
CA ILE A 127 2.87 2.66 -7.77
C ILE A 127 3.29 4.07 -8.16
N ASP A 128 4.29 4.61 -7.48
CA ASP A 128 4.86 5.92 -7.83
C ASP A 128 5.75 5.74 -9.07
N THR A 129 5.33 6.29 -10.21
CA THR A 129 6.01 6.12 -11.50
C THR A 129 5.51 7.15 -12.50
N ASP A 130 6.45 7.69 -13.29
CA ASP A 130 6.10 8.49 -14.46
C ASP A 130 5.92 7.65 -15.72
N ARG A 131 6.47 6.43 -15.72
CA ARG A 131 6.31 5.52 -16.85
C ARG A 131 4.89 5.00 -16.92
N TYR A 132 4.29 5.10 -18.09
CA TYR A 132 2.98 4.55 -18.37
C TYR A 132 2.96 3.01 -18.19
N LEU A 133 2.07 2.53 -17.32
CA LEU A 133 1.91 1.10 -17.02
C LEU A 133 0.91 0.45 -17.98
N GLY A 134 -0.10 1.17 -18.44
CA GLY A 134 -1.13 0.64 -19.34
C GLY A 134 -2.47 1.34 -19.13
N PRO A 135 -3.46 1.07 -20.00
CA PRO A 135 -4.72 1.77 -19.95
C PRO A 135 -5.50 1.41 -18.69
N GLU A 136 -6.26 2.36 -18.16
CA GLU A 136 -7.21 2.07 -17.08
C GLU A 136 -8.14 0.93 -17.51
N THR A 137 -8.51 0.08 -16.55
CA THR A 137 -9.26 -1.18 -16.73
C THR A 137 -8.52 -2.31 -17.45
N ALA A 138 -7.29 -2.11 -17.93
CA ALA A 138 -6.49 -3.18 -18.51
C ALA A 138 -6.28 -4.32 -17.51
N THR A 139 -6.38 -5.56 -17.99
CA THR A 139 -6.15 -6.76 -17.17
C THR A 139 -4.70 -6.78 -16.69
N VAL A 140 -4.54 -6.99 -15.39
CA VAL A 140 -3.24 -7.29 -14.77
C VAL A 140 -3.11 -8.79 -14.64
N ARG A 141 -1.96 -9.31 -15.04
CA ARG A 141 -1.66 -10.74 -15.04
C ARG A 141 -0.48 -11.08 -14.15
N ALA A 142 -0.56 -12.24 -13.51
CA ALA A 142 0.57 -12.91 -12.87
C ALA A 142 0.63 -14.35 -13.41
N GLN A 143 1.81 -14.85 -13.76
CA GLN A 143 1.98 -16.20 -14.34
C GLN A 143 1.00 -16.52 -15.50
N GLY A 144 0.63 -15.48 -16.27
CA GLY A 144 -0.34 -15.53 -17.38
C GLY A 144 -1.83 -15.49 -16.99
N GLU A 145 -2.18 -15.67 -15.72
CA GLU A 145 -3.57 -15.61 -15.24
C GLU A 145 -4.01 -14.17 -14.96
N ALA A 146 -5.28 -13.86 -15.19
CA ALA A 146 -5.86 -12.57 -14.83
C ALA A 146 -6.04 -12.50 -13.31
N VAL A 147 -5.37 -11.55 -12.65
CA VAL A 147 -5.40 -11.41 -11.19
C VAL A 147 -5.96 -10.07 -10.72
N GLY A 148 -6.30 -9.17 -11.65
CA GLY A 148 -6.83 -7.86 -11.34
C GLY A 148 -6.85 -6.94 -12.56
N HIS A 149 -6.86 -5.63 -12.31
CA HIS A 149 -6.83 -4.61 -13.35
C HIS A 149 -6.09 -3.34 -12.92
N VAL A 150 -5.65 -2.56 -13.90
CA VAL A 150 -5.20 -1.17 -13.71
C VAL A 150 -6.41 -0.34 -13.32
N THR A 151 -6.32 0.40 -12.22
CA THR A 151 -7.38 1.30 -11.75
C THR A 151 -6.98 2.75 -11.95
N THR A 152 -7.81 3.67 -11.49
CA THR A 152 -7.61 5.11 -11.68
C THR A 152 -6.23 5.55 -11.23
N SER A 153 -5.60 6.42 -12.01
CA SER A 153 -4.33 7.03 -11.63
C SER A 153 -4.59 8.27 -10.77
N GLU A 154 -3.86 8.41 -9.67
CA GLU A 154 -3.91 9.61 -8.83
C GLU A 154 -2.50 10.15 -8.59
N TYR A 155 -2.37 11.48 -8.74
CA TYR A 155 -1.19 12.31 -8.47
C TYR A 155 0.16 11.56 -8.49
N GLY A 156 0.79 11.47 -9.66
CA GLY A 156 2.12 10.89 -9.82
C GLY A 156 2.20 9.38 -9.56
N SER A 157 1.05 8.72 -9.40
CA SER A 157 0.97 7.28 -9.22
C SER A 157 -0.03 6.65 -10.18
N GLN A 158 0.32 5.46 -10.66
CA GLN A 158 -0.62 4.55 -11.29
C GLN A 158 -0.98 3.45 -10.30
N MET A 159 -2.22 2.96 -10.35
CA MET A 159 -2.72 2.07 -9.33
C MET A 159 -3.25 0.76 -9.90
N LEU A 160 -3.14 -0.32 -9.12
CA LEU A 160 -3.67 -1.64 -9.45
C LEU A 160 -4.68 -2.09 -8.40
N SER A 161 -5.74 -2.73 -8.86
CA SER A 161 -6.69 -3.44 -8.00
C SER A 161 -6.58 -4.94 -8.27
N LEU A 162 -5.98 -5.68 -7.33
CA LEU A 162 -5.71 -7.10 -7.44
C LEU A 162 -6.65 -7.92 -6.53
N GLY A 163 -7.00 -9.13 -6.96
CA GLY A 163 -7.86 -10.03 -6.20
C GLY A 163 -9.35 -9.75 -6.34
N GLY A 164 -10.10 -10.07 -5.29
CA GLY A 164 -11.57 -10.03 -5.30
C GLY A 164 -12.18 -11.41 -5.57
N VAL A 165 -13.48 -11.52 -5.26
CA VAL A 165 -14.22 -12.79 -5.28
C VAL A 165 -14.16 -13.48 -6.64
N HIS A 166 -14.24 -12.69 -7.72
CA HIS A 166 -14.23 -13.21 -9.09
C HIS A 166 -12.89 -13.88 -9.42
N HIS A 167 -11.76 -13.26 -9.08
CA HIS A 167 -10.44 -13.85 -9.36
C HIS A 167 -10.09 -14.99 -8.39
N LEU A 168 -10.47 -14.89 -7.11
CA LEU A 168 -10.20 -15.94 -6.12
C LEU A 168 -11.06 -17.20 -6.34
N THR A 169 -12.35 -17.02 -6.65
CA THR A 169 -13.33 -18.13 -6.63
C THR A 169 -14.26 -18.22 -7.83
N GLY A 170 -14.38 -17.16 -8.64
CA GLY A 170 -15.29 -17.11 -9.80
C GLY A 170 -14.67 -17.61 -11.11
N GLY A 171 -13.34 -17.56 -11.21
CA GLY A 171 -12.57 -17.95 -12.39
C GLY A 171 -12.19 -19.43 -12.44
N SER A 172 -11.11 -19.73 -13.16
CA SER A 172 -10.57 -21.09 -13.21
C SER A 172 -9.88 -21.47 -11.90
N LYS A 173 -9.70 -22.78 -11.64
CA LYS A 173 -8.91 -23.24 -10.48
C LYS A 173 -7.47 -22.72 -10.51
N LYS A 174 -6.88 -22.57 -11.71
CA LYS A 174 -5.53 -22.05 -11.88
C LYS A 174 -5.49 -20.55 -11.56
N GLU A 175 -6.46 -19.80 -12.05
CA GLU A 175 -6.62 -18.37 -11.78
C GLU A 175 -6.77 -18.10 -10.28
N GLY A 176 -7.66 -18.82 -9.59
CA GLY A 176 -7.85 -18.68 -8.14
C GLY A 176 -6.59 -18.96 -7.34
N ARG A 177 -5.84 -20.01 -7.70
CA ARG A 177 -4.55 -20.32 -7.06
C ARG A 177 -3.52 -19.22 -7.29
N VAL A 178 -3.29 -18.82 -8.55
CA VAL A 178 -2.30 -17.81 -8.90
C VAL A 178 -2.64 -16.45 -8.29
N THR A 179 -3.93 -16.08 -8.26
CA THR A 179 -4.41 -14.89 -7.56
C THR A 179 -4.10 -14.97 -6.07
N CYS A 180 -4.43 -16.10 -5.43
CA CYS A 180 -4.16 -16.29 -4.00
C CYS A 180 -2.66 -16.20 -3.68
N ASP A 181 -1.81 -16.88 -4.46
CA ASP A 181 -0.34 -16.85 -4.32
C ASP A 181 0.19 -15.40 -4.47
N THR A 182 -0.29 -14.68 -5.50
CA THR A 182 0.08 -13.28 -5.77
C THR A 182 -0.28 -12.36 -4.60
N LEU A 183 -1.51 -12.47 -4.10
CA LEU A 183 -1.94 -11.65 -2.97
C LEU A 183 -1.20 -12.02 -1.68
N MET A 184 -0.87 -13.30 -1.48
CA MET A 184 -0.13 -13.78 -0.31
C MET A 184 1.29 -13.25 -0.26
N ASP A 185 1.97 -13.22 -1.41
CA ASP A 185 3.32 -12.69 -1.50
C ASP A 185 3.33 -11.17 -1.26
N LEU A 186 2.41 -10.43 -1.87
CA LEU A 186 2.27 -8.98 -1.63
C LEU A 186 1.90 -8.66 -0.18
N ALA A 187 0.95 -9.39 0.40
CA ALA A 187 0.52 -9.19 1.79
C ALA A 187 1.64 -9.46 2.80
N ASN A 188 2.61 -10.32 2.44
CA ASN A 188 3.81 -10.58 3.22
C ASN A 188 5.04 -9.78 2.74
N CYS A 189 4.83 -8.63 2.08
CA CYS A 189 5.88 -7.71 1.64
C CYS A 189 6.93 -8.30 0.68
N LYS A 190 6.60 -9.35 -0.06
CA LYS A 190 7.47 -9.92 -1.10
C LYS A 190 7.22 -9.24 -2.45
N ALA A 191 8.24 -9.28 -3.30
CA ALA A 191 8.16 -8.79 -4.66
C ALA A 191 7.31 -9.71 -5.55
N VAL A 192 6.47 -9.12 -6.40
CA VAL A 192 5.69 -9.83 -7.41
C VAL A 192 5.89 -9.18 -8.78
N GLU A 193 6.14 -10.01 -9.79
CA GLU A 193 6.16 -9.61 -11.19
C GLU A 193 4.74 -9.71 -11.79
N LEU A 194 4.32 -8.63 -12.44
CA LEU A 194 3.02 -8.47 -13.07
C LEU A 194 3.19 -8.00 -14.51
N THR A 195 2.28 -8.41 -15.39
CA THR A 195 2.19 -7.88 -16.75
C THR A 195 0.81 -7.26 -16.98
N ILE A 196 0.76 -6.17 -17.72
CA ILE A 196 -0.48 -5.46 -18.03
C ILE A 196 -0.81 -5.67 -19.51
N ASP A 197 -2.04 -6.11 -19.80
CA ASP A 197 -2.50 -6.30 -21.17
C ASP A 197 -2.44 -4.97 -21.96
N GLY A 198 -1.64 -4.95 -23.02
CA GLY A 198 -1.40 -3.73 -23.80
C GLY A 198 -0.54 -2.68 -23.09
N GLY A 199 0.15 -3.06 -22.01
CA GLY A 199 0.95 -2.17 -21.17
C GLY A 199 2.34 -2.74 -20.83
N ALA A 200 2.84 -2.36 -19.66
CA ALA A 200 4.17 -2.66 -19.16
C ALA A 200 4.24 -4.01 -18.41
N SER A 201 5.47 -4.52 -18.29
CA SER A 201 5.83 -5.44 -17.20
C SER A 201 6.26 -4.62 -15.99
N VAL A 202 5.80 -4.98 -14.79
CA VAL A 202 6.11 -4.26 -13.55
C VAL A 202 6.39 -5.22 -12.40
N VAL A 203 7.47 -4.98 -11.67
CA VAL A 203 7.74 -5.63 -10.38
C VAL A 203 7.33 -4.67 -9.27
N VAL A 204 6.47 -5.13 -8.37
CA VAL A 204 5.96 -4.36 -7.23
C VAL A 204 6.33 -5.05 -5.92
N GLN A 205 6.74 -4.27 -4.92
CA GLN A 205 7.02 -4.75 -3.57
C GLN A 205 6.71 -3.66 -2.55
N ALA A 206 5.99 -3.99 -1.48
CA ALA A 206 5.61 -3.03 -0.44
C ALA A 206 6.83 -2.27 0.11
N GLY A 207 6.77 -0.95 0.07
CA GLY A 207 7.82 -0.06 0.58
C GLY A 207 9.11 -0.03 -0.25
N GLN A 208 9.12 -0.58 -1.46
CA GLN A 208 10.26 -0.55 -2.39
C GLN A 208 9.90 0.19 -3.68
N PRO A 209 10.88 0.77 -4.40
CA PRO A 209 10.63 1.38 -5.69
C PRO A 209 10.20 0.34 -6.74
N PRO A 210 9.24 0.68 -7.63
CA PRO A 210 8.84 -0.22 -8.71
C PRO A 210 9.95 -0.43 -9.74
N ILE A 211 9.89 -1.57 -10.43
CA ILE A 211 10.71 -1.83 -11.62
C ILE A 211 9.77 -1.96 -12.82
N VAL A 212 9.75 -0.98 -13.71
CA VAL A 212 8.88 -0.93 -14.89
C VAL A 212 9.72 -1.23 -16.14
N ASN A 213 9.35 -2.27 -16.89
CA ASN A 213 10.08 -2.76 -18.07
C ASN A 213 11.58 -2.96 -17.80
N GLY A 214 11.93 -3.45 -16.61
CA GLY A 214 13.32 -3.67 -16.18
C GLY A 214 14.05 -2.43 -15.66
N MET A 215 13.44 -1.24 -15.71
CA MET A 215 14.00 -0.01 -15.17
C MET A 215 13.43 0.28 -13.79
N LYS A 216 14.31 0.47 -12.82
CA LYS A 216 13.93 0.85 -11.46
C LYS A 216 13.57 2.33 -11.44
N GLU A 217 12.38 2.67 -10.94
CA GLU A 217 12.00 4.06 -10.69
C GLU A 217 12.75 4.57 -9.46
N GLU A 218 13.27 5.79 -9.53
CA GLU A 218 13.95 6.42 -8.39
C GLU A 218 13.08 7.48 -7.72
N ARG A 219 12.29 8.22 -8.49
CA ARG A 219 11.64 9.46 -8.05
C ARG A 219 10.18 9.53 -8.49
N MET A 220 9.36 10.09 -7.61
CA MET A 220 8.01 10.55 -7.93
C MET A 220 8.08 11.99 -8.47
N ARG A 221 7.26 12.31 -9.48
CA ARG A 221 7.17 13.69 -10.01
C ARG A 221 6.83 14.70 -8.92
N VAL A 222 7.45 15.89 -8.97
CA VAL A 222 7.15 17.00 -8.05
C VAL A 222 5.75 17.60 -8.28
N GLY A 223 5.20 17.40 -9.48
CA GLY A 223 3.91 17.90 -9.91
C GLY A 223 3.76 17.72 -11.42
N CYS A 224 2.64 18.18 -11.98
CA CYS A 224 2.51 18.29 -13.44
C CYS A 224 3.39 19.45 -13.96
N GLY A 225 3.65 19.49 -15.27
CA GLY A 225 4.55 20.49 -15.86
C GLY A 225 4.16 21.93 -15.54
N SER A 226 2.86 22.23 -15.49
CA SER A 226 2.36 23.55 -15.06
C SER A 226 2.68 23.89 -13.60
N ALA A 227 2.57 22.92 -12.69
CA ALA A 227 2.90 23.14 -11.28
C ALA A 227 4.40 23.38 -11.11
N THR A 228 5.24 22.60 -11.82
CA THR A 228 6.68 22.80 -11.85
C THR A 228 7.04 24.20 -12.33
N ILE A 229 6.39 24.72 -13.38
CA ILE A 229 6.61 26.12 -13.78
C ILE A 229 6.26 27.08 -12.64
N GLY A 230 5.10 26.91 -12.01
CA GLY A 230 4.68 27.77 -10.89
C GLY A 230 5.69 27.80 -9.74
N MET A 231 6.28 26.64 -9.40
CA MET A 231 7.24 26.51 -8.30
C MET A 231 8.63 27.07 -8.64
N PHE A 232 9.08 26.89 -9.89
CA PHE A 232 10.47 27.13 -10.27
C PHE A 232 10.69 28.39 -11.12
N ALA A 233 9.64 29.08 -11.59
CA ALA A 233 9.77 30.26 -12.49
C ALA A 233 10.77 31.32 -12.01
N LYS A 234 10.80 31.66 -10.72
CA LYS A 234 11.76 32.64 -10.17
C LYS A 234 13.22 32.20 -10.29
N GLN A 235 13.48 30.90 -10.33
CA GLN A 235 14.84 30.36 -10.47
C GLN A 235 15.36 30.49 -11.90
N TRP A 236 14.47 30.58 -12.89
CA TRP A 236 14.78 30.73 -14.31
C TRP A 236 14.75 32.17 -14.81
N HIS A 237 14.01 33.03 -14.11
CA HIS A 237 13.88 34.44 -14.47
C HIS A 237 15.24 35.13 -14.62
N GLY A 238 15.49 35.71 -15.79
CA GLY A 238 16.74 36.40 -16.13
C GLY A 238 17.90 35.48 -16.53
N LYS A 239 17.68 34.16 -16.61
CA LYS A 239 18.71 33.16 -16.97
C LYS A 239 18.42 32.43 -18.28
N VAL A 240 17.15 32.27 -18.63
CA VAL A 240 16.69 31.62 -19.85
C VAL A 240 15.43 32.33 -20.34
N ASP A 241 15.26 32.43 -21.65
CA ASP A 241 14.10 33.10 -22.24
C ASP A 241 12.84 32.22 -22.16
N GLU A 242 12.98 30.91 -22.30
CA GLU A 242 11.87 29.96 -22.24
C GLU A 242 12.17 28.71 -21.41
N VAL A 243 11.14 28.17 -20.75
CA VAL A 243 11.20 26.83 -20.15
C VAL A 243 9.94 26.06 -20.52
N VAL A 244 10.14 24.85 -21.05
CA VAL A 244 9.07 23.88 -21.27
C VAL A 244 9.27 22.73 -20.31
N VAL A 245 8.29 22.52 -19.43
CA VAL A 245 8.29 21.35 -18.54
C VAL A 245 7.42 20.28 -19.18
N VAL A 246 8.07 19.24 -19.71
CA VAL A 246 7.44 18.13 -20.43
C VAL A 246 6.79 17.17 -19.44
N ASP A 247 5.51 16.91 -19.67
CA ASP A 247 4.67 16.04 -18.84
C ASP A 247 3.55 15.46 -19.72
N ASP A 248 3.28 14.18 -19.58
CA ASP A 248 2.25 13.45 -20.33
C ASP A 248 0.84 14.00 -20.07
N HIS A 249 0.56 14.38 -18.83
CA HIS A 249 -0.70 14.99 -18.44
C HIS A 249 -0.77 16.47 -18.82
N ILE A 250 0.09 17.32 -18.26
CA ILE A 250 0.04 18.77 -18.47
C ILE A 250 1.45 19.33 -18.67
N THR A 251 1.83 19.53 -19.92
CA THR A 251 3.05 20.23 -20.27
C THR A 251 2.90 21.73 -19.99
N GLY A 252 3.91 22.30 -19.32
CA GLY A 252 3.98 23.73 -18.99
C GLY A 252 4.86 24.50 -19.96
N VAL A 253 4.52 25.76 -20.25
CA VAL A 253 5.36 26.72 -21.00
C VAL A 253 5.49 28.03 -20.23
N LEU A 254 6.71 28.47 -19.92
CA LEU A 254 6.98 29.52 -18.93
C LEU A 254 6.50 30.90 -19.38
N SER A 255 6.87 31.35 -20.58
CA SER A 255 6.55 32.69 -21.07
C SER A 255 5.04 32.95 -21.15
N GLU A 256 4.27 31.91 -21.45
CA GLU A 256 2.80 31.98 -21.52
C GLU A 256 2.12 31.78 -20.16
N HIS A 257 2.75 31.06 -19.23
CA HIS A 257 2.17 30.71 -17.94
C HIS A 257 2.00 31.97 -17.08
N GLN A 258 0.97 31.97 -16.20
CA GLN A 258 0.70 33.11 -15.33
C GLN A 258 1.90 33.51 -14.46
N ALA A 259 2.71 32.53 -14.03
CA ALA A 259 3.94 32.79 -13.30
C ALA A 259 4.97 33.58 -14.12
N GLY A 260 5.13 33.28 -15.41
CA GLY A 260 6.01 34.04 -16.30
C GLY A 260 5.47 35.45 -16.55
N LYS A 261 4.15 35.60 -16.74
CA LYS A 261 3.51 36.92 -16.89
C LYS A 261 3.69 37.82 -15.68
N LEU A 262 3.59 37.27 -14.47
CA LEU A 262 3.81 38.03 -13.23
C LEU A 262 5.29 38.37 -12.98
N LEU A 263 6.20 37.72 -13.70
CA LEU A 263 7.64 38.00 -13.68
C LEU A 263 8.07 38.83 -14.90
N ASP A 264 7.12 39.39 -15.66
CA ASP A 264 7.37 40.17 -16.88
C ASP A 264 8.25 39.45 -17.91
N ILE A 265 8.17 38.11 -17.97
CA ILE A 265 8.86 37.31 -18.99
C ILE A 265 8.20 37.58 -20.35
N ALA A 266 9.03 37.98 -21.32
CA ALA A 266 8.59 38.30 -22.67
C ALA A 266 8.04 37.06 -23.39
N ASP A 267 7.09 37.27 -24.29
CA ASP A 267 6.63 36.22 -25.21
C ASP A 267 7.77 35.79 -26.14
N THR A 268 7.89 34.48 -26.34
CA THR A 268 9.01 33.85 -27.06
C THR A 268 8.63 33.42 -28.47
N GLY A 269 7.35 33.56 -28.85
CA GLY A 269 6.80 33.00 -30.08
C GLY A 269 6.70 31.48 -30.09
N ILE A 270 6.95 30.78 -28.98
CA ILE A 270 6.87 29.32 -28.93
C ILE A 270 5.46 28.82 -29.28
N LYS A 271 5.38 27.71 -30.01
CA LYS A 271 4.11 27.05 -30.34
C LYS A 271 4.17 25.60 -29.93
N MET A 272 3.14 25.11 -29.25
CA MET A 272 3.01 23.70 -28.86
C MET A 272 2.06 22.95 -29.80
N LYS A 273 2.34 21.69 -30.09
CA LYS A 273 1.46 20.81 -30.89
C LYS A 273 0.28 20.21 -30.11
N GLY A 274 0.18 20.46 -28.80
CA GLY A 274 -0.90 19.96 -27.94
C GLY A 274 -2.12 20.88 -27.85
N ARG A 275 -3.14 20.42 -27.12
CA ARG A 275 -4.35 21.20 -26.85
C ARG A 275 -4.11 22.19 -25.73
N ARG A 276 -4.13 23.49 -26.05
CA ARG A 276 -4.08 24.57 -25.05
C ARG A 276 -5.31 24.51 -24.14
N SER A 277 -5.10 24.47 -22.83
CA SER A 277 -6.14 24.56 -21.81
C SER A 277 -6.32 25.98 -21.31
N THR A 278 -5.23 26.54 -20.81
CA THR A 278 -5.09 27.89 -20.24
C THR A 278 -3.69 28.39 -20.63
N PRO A 279 -3.37 29.68 -20.47
CA PRO A 279 -2.05 30.20 -20.85
C PRO A 279 -0.90 29.38 -20.23
N GLY A 280 0.02 28.87 -21.07
CA GLY A 280 1.14 28.05 -20.64
C GLY A 280 0.80 26.63 -20.17
N ARG A 281 -0.42 26.14 -20.40
CA ARG A 281 -0.86 24.79 -20.01
C ARG A 281 -1.40 24.01 -21.21
N TYR A 282 -0.76 22.90 -21.53
CA TYR A 282 -1.05 22.09 -22.71
C TYR A 282 -1.31 20.63 -22.34
N PHE A 283 -2.46 20.12 -22.78
CA PHE A 283 -2.80 18.70 -22.71
C PHE A 283 -2.40 17.99 -24.00
N GLN A 284 -2.16 16.68 -23.94
CA GLN A 284 -2.01 15.82 -25.11
C GLN A 284 -0.95 16.34 -26.10
N VAL A 285 0.20 16.76 -25.58
CA VAL A 285 1.34 17.12 -26.44
C VAL A 285 1.96 15.88 -27.10
N ALA A 286 1.84 14.73 -26.44
CA ALA A 286 2.24 13.41 -26.87
C ALA A 286 1.41 12.36 -26.13
N ASP A 287 1.42 11.11 -26.60
CA ASP A 287 0.75 10.00 -25.90
C ASP A 287 1.57 9.54 -24.69
N PRO A 288 0.94 8.93 -23.66
CA PRO A 288 1.67 8.32 -22.54
C PRO A 288 2.65 7.23 -22.98
N GLY A 289 3.76 7.09 -22.27
CA GLY A 289 4.81 6.13 -22.57
C GLY A 289 5.91 6.08 -21.52
N THR A 290 7.11 5.66 -21.93
CA THR A 290 8.27 5.46 -21.07
C THR A 290 9.42 6.44 -21.34
N GLY A 291 9.19 7.45 -22.18
CA GLY A 291 10.13 8.49 -22.56
C GLY A 291 9.98 9.75 -21.70
N TRP A 292 10.20 10.91 -22.33
CA TRP A 292 10.26 12.20 -21.64
C TRP A 292 8.99 12.52 -20.86
N GLY A 293 9.12 12.78 -19.55
CA GLY A 293 8.00 13.21 -18.70
C GLY A 293 6.80 12.25 -18.70
N GLY A 294 7.04 10.94 -18.89
CA GLY A 294 5.99 9.93 -18.99
C GLY A 294 5.31 9.83 -20.35
N THR A 295 5.83 10.48 -21.38
CA THR A 295 5.30 10.41 -22.76
C THR A 295 5.97 9.30 -23.57
N ASN A 296 5.51 9.08 -24.80
CA ASN A 296 6.11 8.15 -25.76
C ASN A 296 7.25 8.74 -26.60
N ILE A 297 7.71 9.97 -26.32
CA ILE A 297 8.75 10.65 -27.12
C ILE A 297 10.13 10.50 -26.49
N SER A 298 11.15 10.39 -27.33
CA SER A 298 12.56 10.47 -26.96
C SER A 298 13.17 11.85 -27.23
N ASP A 299 12.68 12.55 -28.25
CA ASP A 299 13.09 13.90 -28.60
C ASP A 299 12.04 14.91 -28.06
N PRO A 300 12.40 15.78 -27.10
CA PRO A 300 11.48 16.75 -26.54
C PRO A 300 11.10 17.84 -27.56
N LEU A 301 11.84 18.06 -28.65
CA LEU A 301 11.45 19.02 -29.68
C LEU A 301 10.25 18.55 -30.51
N ALA A 302 9.92 17.25 -30.46
CA ALA A 302 8.80 16.68 -31.21
C ALA A 302 7.45 17.35 -30.87
N ILE A 303 7.29 17.86 -29.65
CA ILE A 303 6.06 18.53 -29.18
C ILE A 303 5.97 20.01 -29.58
N LEU A 304 7.02 20.57 -30.19
CA LEU A 304 7.07 21.97 -30.62
C LEU A 304 6.61 22.13 -32.07
N GLY A 305 5.83 23.18 -32.31
CA GLY A 305 5.55 23.72 -33.64
C GLY A 305 6.61 24.75 -34.06
N PRO A 306 6.50 25.31 -35.28
CA PRO A 306 7.38 26.40 -35.70
C PRO A 306 7.15 27.64 -34.82
N PHE A 307 8.23 28.28 -34.39
CA PHE A 307 8.19 29.51 -33.62
C PHE A 307 7.57 30.66 -34.46
N ASP A 308 6.90 31.60 -33.79
CA ASP A 308 6.37 32.80 -34.42
C ASP A 308 7.50 33.79 -34.73
N ALA A 309 7.81 33.96 -36.01
CA ALA A 309 8.89 34.83 -36.46
C ALA A 309 8.69 36.33 -36.16
N LYS A 310 7.51 36.73 -35.66
CA LYS A 310 7.28 38.11 -35.20
C LYS A 310 7.77 38.35 -33.76
N GLU A 311 7.87 37.29 -32.96
CA GLU A 311 8.21 37.35 -31.54
C GLU A 311 9.57 36.68 -31.28
N ALA A 312 9.81 35.53 -31.92
CA ALA A 312 11.04 34.78 -31.81
C ALA A 312 12.20 35.47 -32.54
N LYS A 313 13.41 35.29 -32.00
CA LYS A 313 14.66 35.84 -32.52
C LYS A 313 15.78 34.81 -32.45
N ALA A 314 16.76 34.91 -33.34
CA ALA A 314 17.99 34.16 -33.23
C ALA A 314 18.67 34.45 -31.89
N GLY A 315 19.24 33.42 -31.26
CA GLY A 315 19.87 33.49 -29.95
C GLY A 315 18.91 33.32 -28.75
N LEU A 316 17.60 33.16 -28.97
CA LEU A 316 16.65 32.84 -27.90
C LEU A 316 17.01 31.51 -27.26
N SER A 317 17.10 31.51 -25.93
CA SER A 317 17.48 30.36 -25.10
C SER A 317 16.27 29.61 -24.53
N MET A 318 16.31 28.28 -24.51
CA MET A 318 15.20 27.45 -24.04
C MET A 318 15.70 26.23 -23.26
N LEU A 319 15.13 26.00 -22.09
CA LEU A 319 15.29 24.77 -21.31
C LEU A 319 14.09 23.86 -21.53
N MET A 320 14.33 22.63 -21.97
CA MET A 320 13.35 21.54 -21.94
C MET A 320 13.68 20.65 -20.73
N VAL A 321 12.73 20.39 -19.84
CA VAL A 321 12.96 19.57 -18.63
C VAL A 321 11.75 18.71 -18.29
N SER A 322 11.94 17.50 -17.76
CA SER A 322 10.83 16.68 -17.22
C SER A 322 10.41 17.14 -15.82
N THR A 323 9.25 16.71 -15.36
CA THR A 323 8.74 16.98 -14.00
C THR A 323 9.57 16.35 -12.88
N THR A 324 10.42 15.38 -13.21
CA THR A 324 11.41 14.77 -12.31
C THR A 324 12.81 15.36 -12.43
N GLY A 325 13.08 16.15 -13.48
CA GLY A 325 14.42 16.58 -13.84
C GLY A 325 15.34 15.46 -14.34
N GLU A 326 14.86 14.23 -14.51
CA GLU A 326 15.64 13.11 -15.08
C GLU A 326 15.99 13.35 -16.55
N HIS A 327 15.10 14.02 -17.27
CA HIS A 327 15.35 14.46 -18.63
C HIS A 327 15.50 15.97 -18.67
N SER A 328 16.59 16.47 -19.24
CA SER A 328 16.81 17.90 -19.42
C SER A 328 17.76 18.18 -20.57
N SER A 329 17.41 19.14 -21.43
CA SER A 329 18.24 19.60 -22.56
C SER A 329 18.07 21.10 -22.75
N TYR A 330 19.14 21.75 -23.22
CA TYR A 330 19.19 23.20 -23.42
C TYR A 330 19.41 23.53 -24.89
N TYR A 331 18.65 24.50 -25.39
CA TYR A 331 18.61 24.85 -26.81
C TYR A 331 18.75 26.36 -27.01
N VAL A 332 19.34 26.73 -28.14
CA VAL A 332 19.38 28.12 -28.62
C VAL A 332 18.82 28.15 -30.04
N LEU A 333 17.96 29.13 -30.34
CA LEU A 333 17.43 29.30 -31.70
C LEU A 333 18.52 29.80 -32.67
N ASP A 334 18.67 29.13 -33.80
CA ASP A 334 19.53 29.58 -34.89
C ASP A 334 18.89 30.74 -35.70
N GLU A 335 19.58 31.20 -36.75
CA GLU A 335 19.08 32.23 -37.69
C GLU A 335 17.80 31.83 -38.42
N ALA A 336 17.52 30.52 -38.53
CA ALA A 336 16.29 29.97 -39.10
C ALA A 336 15.20 29.72 -38.04
N LEU A 337 15.41 30.21 -36.80
CA LEU A 337 14.54 30.03 -35.64
C LEU A 337 14.31 28.56 -35.27
N LYS A 338 15.29 27.70 -35.54
CA LYS A 338 15.27 26.28 -35.15
C LYS A 338 16.06 26.08 -33.86
N PRO A 339 15.52 25.33 -32.89
CA PRO A 339 16.27 24.97 -31.69
C PRO A 339 17.48 24.10 -32.05
N VAL A 340 18.68 24.54 -31.63
CA VAL A 340 19.91 23.77 -31.71
C VAL A 340 20.37 23.46 -30.29
N GLU A 341 20.58 22.18 -29.99
CA GLU A 341 21.03 21.75 -28.67
C GLU A 341 22.45 22.27 -28.40
N THR A 342 22.66 22.82 -27.21
CA THR A 342 23.95 23.38 -26.76
C THR A 342 24.22 22.99 -25.31
N GLU A 343 25.43 23.26 -24.83
CA GLU A 343 25.77 22.96 -23.44
C GLU A 343 24.92 23.81 -22.48
N MET A 344 24.28 23.13 -21.52
CA MET A 344 23.46 23.79 -20.51
C MET A 344 24.32 24.64 -19.55
N PRO A 345 23.99 25.93 -19.34
CA PRO A 345 24.61 26.76 -18.31
C PRO A 345 24.49 26.17 -16.90
N ASP A 346 25.51 26.39 -16.06
CA ASP A 346 25.59 25.78 -14.72
C ASP A 346 24.47 26.24 -13.77
N ASP A 347 24.00 27.48 -13.92
CA ASP A 347 22.88 28.02 -13.14
C ASP A 347 21.54 27.38 -13.50
N LEU A 348 21.38 26.88 -14.73
CA LEU A 348 20.23 26.07 -15.15
C LEU A 348 20.38 24.61 -14.72
N LYS A 349 21.59 24.03 -14.76
CA LYS A 349 21.86 22.69 -14.18
C LYS A 349 21.44 22.63 -12.71
N PHE A 350 21.82 23.64 -11.93
CA PHE A 350 21.38 23.77 -10.53
C PHE A 350 19.86 23.82 -10.38
N SER A 351 19.14 24.46 -11.30
CA SER A 351 17.67 24.49 -11.27
C SER A 351 17.06 23.12 -11.55
N VAL A 352 17.67 22.31 -12.43
CA VAL A 352 17.25 20.92 -12.70
C VAL A 352 17.53 20.04 -11.49
N GLU A 353 18.70 20.17 -10.86
CA GLU A 353 19.04 19.48 -9.61
C GLU A 353 18.06 19.84 -8.49
N ARG A 354 17.63 21.11 -8.42
CA ARG A 354 16.61 21.54 -7.43
C ARG A 354 15.24 20.91 -7.71
N ILE A 355 14.87 20.65 -8.97
CA ILE A 355 13.65 19.88 -9.29
C ILE A 355 13.80 18.46 -8.73
N GLN A 356 14.91 17.80 -9.01
CA GLN A 356 15.20 16.46 -8.50
C GLN A 356 15.21 16.39 -6.96
N GLU A 357 15.72 17.44 -6.30
CA GLU A 357 15.74 17.56 -4.83
C GLU A 357 14.34 17.67 -4.22
N ASN A 358 13.37 18.21 -4.97
CA ASN A 358 11.97 18.32 -4.53
C ASN A 358 11.13 17.11 -4.94
N CYS A 359 11.72 16.10 -5.59
CA CYS A 359 11.09 14.82 -5.85
C CYS A 359 11.29 13.86 -4.68
N GLU A 360 10.22 13.23 -4.23
CA GLU A 360 10.29 12.15 -3.23
C GLU A 360 10.72 10.82 -3.87
N PRO A 361 11.35 9.91 -3.12
CA PRO A 361 11.65 8.57 -3.61
C PRO A 361 10.40 7.82 -4.08
N ALA A 362 10.47 7.20 -5.26
CA ALA A 362 9.38 6.37 -5.78
C ALA A 362 9.20 5.10 -4.92
N LEU A 363 7.97 4.77 -4.54
CA LEU A 363 7.64 3.58 -3.77
C LEU A 363 6.38 2.89 -4.28
N CYS A 364 6.29 1.58 -4.05
CA CYS A 364 5.04 0.83 -4.11
C CYS A 364 4.40 0.77 -2.72
N THR A 365 3.16 1.22 -2.60
CA THR A 365 2.34 0.99 -1.41
C THR A 365 1.40 -0.18 -1.67
N VAL A 366 1.32 -1.13 -0.73
CA VAL A 366 0.48 -2.32 -0.82
C VAL A 366 -0.50 -2.28 0.34
N LEU A 367 -1.79 -2.17 0.03
CA LEU A 367 -2.86 -2.10 1.04
C LEU A 367 -3.73 -3.35 0.91
N PHE A 368 -3.81 -4.15 1.97
CA PHE A 368 -4.78 -5.24 2.03
C PHE A 368 -6.16 -4.67 2.36
N MET A 369 -7.18 -5.04 1.60
CA MET A 369 -8.56 -4.62 1.83
C MET A 369 -9.46 -5.86 1.93
N ALA A 370 -10.28 -5.93 2.98
CA ALA A 370 -11.19 -7.05 3.19
C ALA A 370 -12.49 -6.67 3.89
N GLY A 371 -13.55 -7.42 3.59
CA GLY A 371 -14.84 -7.32 4.27
C GLY A 371 -14.98 -8.35 5.39
N ALA A 372 -15.22 -7.90 6.63
CA ALA A 372 -15.58 -8.77 7.74
C ALA A 372 -17.06 -9.21 7.60
N GLY A 373 -17.24 -10.44 7.11
CA GLY A 373 -18.53 -11.08 6.85
C GLY A 373 -19.39 -11.32 8.09
N GLY A 374 -20.63 -11.77 7.90
CA GLY A 374 -21.54 -12.09 9.01
C GLY A 374 -20.99 -13.21 9.92
N SER A 375 -20.37 -14.23 9.33
CA SER A 375 -19.76 -15.36 10.04
C SER A 375 -18.64 -14.95 10.99
N LEU A 376 -17.69 -14.13 10.52
CA LEU A 376 -16.61 -13.60 11.36
C LEU A 376 -17.18 -12.79 12.53
N ARG A 377 -18.16 -11.93 12.24
CA ARG A 377 -18.81 -11.09 13.26
C ARG A 377 -19.63 -11.91 14.27
N ALA A 378 -20.17 -13.06 13.89
CA ALA A 378 -20.87 -13.97 14.80
C ALA A 378 -19.94 -14.58 15.84
N GLY A 379 -18.66 -14.77 15.50
CA GLY A 379 -17.63 -15.14 16.47
C GLY A 379 -17.34 -14.05 17.51
N VAL A 380 -17.70 -12.79 17.24
CA VAL A 380 -17.50 -11.68 18.17
C VAL A 380 -18.72 -11.48 19.08
N THR A 381 -19.93 -11.61 18.53
CA THR A 381 -21.20 -11.34 19.22
C THR A 381 -22.33 -12.19 18.67
N ASP A 382 -23.34 -12.45 19.51
CA ASP A 382 -24.59 -13.14 19.12
C ASP A 382 -25.39 -12.39 18.04
N ASN A 383 -25.22 -11.07 17.92
CA ASN A 383 -25.93 -10.21 16.98
C ASN A 383 -24.97 -9.38 16.11
N PRO A 384 -24.47 -9.94 14.98
CA PRO A 384 -23.43 -9.35 14.14
C PRO A 384 -23.64 -7.89 13.71
N VAL A 385 -24.90 -7.44 13.56
CA VAL A 385 -25.19 -6.06 13.15
C VAL A 385 -24.82 -5.05 14.24
N ARG A 386 -24.87 -5.44 15.52
CA ARG A 386 -24.53 -4.56 16.65
C ARG A 386 -23.05 -4.24 16.68
N LEU A 387 -22.18 -5.21 16.37
CA LEU A 387 -20.75 -4.93 16.19
C LEU A 387 -20.51 -3.91 15.07
N THR A 388 -21.20 -4.06 13.92
CA THR A 388 -21.08 -3.09 12.83
C THR A 388 -21.54 -1.69 13.21
N ARG A 389 -22.59 -1.56 14.02
CA ARG A 389 -23.01 -0.26 14.58
C ARG A 389 -21.96 0.28 15.55
N SER A 390 -21.45 -0.54 16.46
CA SER A 390 -20.41 -0.17 17.42
C SER A 390 -19.13 0.35 16.74
N VAL A 391 -18.70 -0.27 15.63
CA VAL A 391 -17.57 0.24 14.82
C VAL A 391 -17.91 1.59 14.16
N LYS A 392 -19.11 1.75 13.61
CA LYS A 392 -19.56 3.01 13.00
C LYS A 392 -19.67 4.16 14.00
N ASP A 393 -20.15 3.85 15.20
CA ASP A 393 -20.32 4.80 16.29
C ASP A 393 -18.98 5.05 17.03
N ALA A 394 -17.88 4.52 16.52
CA ALA A 394 -16.53 4.61 17.07
C ALA A 394 -16.37 4.10 18.52
N LEU A 395 -17.29 3.24 18.98
CA LEU A 395 -17.21 2.54 20.26
C LEU A 395 -16.25 1.35 20.19
N THR A 396 -16.11 0.75 19.00
CA THR A 396 -15.18 -0.34 18.74
C THR A 396 -14.05 0.12 17.83
N ARG A 397 -12.81 0.00 18.31
CA ARG A 397 -11.61 0.14 17.50
C ARG A 397 -11.31 -1.17 16.78
N VAL A 398 -11.07 -1.09 15.48
CA VAL A 398 -10.62 -2.23 14.65
C VAL A 398 -9.11 -2.09 14.42
N THR A 399 -8.38 -3.19 14.51
CA THR A 399 -6.98 -3.31 14.07
C THR A 399 -6.77 -4.59 13.28
N SER A 400 -5.61 -4.74 12.63
CA SER A 400 -5.20 -5.98 11.97
C SER A 400 -3.74 -6.28 12.28
N GLY A 401 -3.48 -7.36 13.03
CA GLY A 401 -2.13 -7.64 13.54
C GLY A 401 -1.65 -6.53 14.49
N GLY A 402 -2.60 -5.84 15.11
CA GLY A 402 -2.41 -4.61 15.89
C GLY A 402 -2.15 -3.34 15.07
N ALA A 403 -1.93 -3.42 13.76
CA ALA A 403 -1.75 -2.24 12.91
C ALA A 403 -3.05 -1.42 12.84
N PRO A 404 -2.95 -0.07 12.78
CA PRO A 404 -4.12 0.76 12.53
C PRO A 404 -4.72 0.44 11.15
N VAL A 405 -6.04 0.44 11.07
CA VAL A 405 -6.76 0.20 9.81
C VAL A 405 -7.65 1.39 9.48
N TYR A 406 -7.83 1.64 8.19
CA TYR A 406 -8.90 2.50 7.71
C TYR A 406 -10.17 1.67 7.54
N VAL A 407 -11.22 1.99 8.30
CA VAL A 407 -12.54 1.35 8.12
C VAL A 407 -13.32 2.12 7.06
N TRP A 408 -13.53 1.48 5.92
CA TRP A 408 -14.25 2.06 4.80
C TRP A 408 -15.74 2.21 5.15
N PRO A 409 -16.31 3.43 5.05
CA PRO A 409 -17.72 3.66 5.37
C PRO A 409 -18.66 2.80 4.51
N GLY A 410 -19.70 2.21 5.12
CA GLY A 410 -20.64 1.39 4.38
C GLY A 410 -21.58 0.56 5.25
N GLY A 411 -22.34 -0.36 4.65
CA GLY A 411 -23.29 -1.24 5.35
C GLY A 411 -22.65 -2.33 6.22
N GLY A 412 -21.40 -2.70 5.93
CA GLY A 412 -20.62 -3.70 6.66
C GLY A 412 -19.39 -3.11 7.33
N ILE A 413 -18.46 -3.99 7.72
CA ILE A 413 -17.12 -3.61 8.19
C ILE A 413 -16.15 -4.01 7.07
N THR A 414 -15.78 -3.05 6.24
CA THR A 414 -14.70 -3.22 5.27
C THR A 414 -13.51 -2.43 5.80
N TYR A 415 -12.34 -3.06 5.90
CA TYR A 415 -11.15 -2.39 6.40
C TYR A 415 -10.01 -2.48 5.39
N MET A 416 -9.08 -1.54 5.51
CA MET A 416 -7.87 -1.47 4.74
C MET A 416 -6.68 -1.29 5.68
N VAL A 417 -5.60 -2.03 5.46
CA VAL A 417 -4.38 -1.98 6.27
C VAL A 417 -3.15 -1.90 5.38
N ASP A 418 -2.18 -1.07 5.78
CA ASP A 418 -0.84 -1.05 5.19
C ASP A 418 -0.08 -2.29 5.66
N VAL A 419 0.23 -3.18 4.72
CA VAL A 419 0.86 -4.48 5.02
C VAL A 419 2.25 -4.32 5.62
N THR A 420 2.89 -3.16 5.37
CA THR A 420 4.19 -2.88 5.95
C THR A 420 4.11 -2.67 7.46
N GLN A 421 2.97 -2.22 8.00
CA GLN A 421 2.80 -1.96 9.44
C GLN A 421 2.45 -3.22 10.25
N MET A 422 2.30 -4.37 9.60
CA MET A 422 1.96 -5.63 10.23
C MET A 422 3.21 -6.47 10.47
N PRO A 423 3.23 -7.31 11.53
CA PRO A 423 4.31 -8.27 11.72
C PRO A 423 4.50 -9.19 10.50
N SER A 424 5.75 -9.51 10.18
CA SER A 424 6.06 -10.42 9.06
C SER A 424 5.40 -11.79 9.26
N GLY A 425 4.84 -12.36 8.18
CA GLY A 425 4.13 -13.64 8.25
C GLY A 425 2.73 -13.56 8.85
N ALA A 426 2.15 -12.36 9.01
CA ALA A 426 0.81 -12.18 9.56
C ALA A 426 -0.30 -12.79 8.68
N PHE A 427 -0.05 -13.03 7.40
CA PHE A 427 -1.04 -13.55 6.46
C PHE A 427 -0.82 -15.03 6.17
N GLY A 428 -1.91 -15.78 6.08
CA GLY A 428 -1.94 -17.17 5.60
C GLY A 428 -3.03 -17.39 4.55
N TYR A 429 -3.30 -18.64 4.18
CA TYR A 429 -4.37 -18.95 3.22
C TYR A 429 -5.13 -20.21 3.60
N VAL A 430 -6.19 -20.52 2.85
CA VAL A 430 -6.82 -21.84 2.83
C VAL A 430 -6.96 -22.36 1.38
N PRO A 431 -6.96 -23.69 1.15
CA PRO A 431 -6.96 -24.27 -0.20
C PRO A 431 -8.16 -23.92 -1.08
N THR A 432 -9.30 -23.58 -0.47
CA THR A 432 -10.39 -22.89 -1.16
C THR A 432 -9.95 -21.44 -1.28
N PRO A 433 -9.44 -20.96 -2.43
CA PRO A 433 -8.57 -19.78 -2.49
C PRO A 433 -9.16 -18.59 -1.73
N ALA A 434 -8.58 -18.30 -0.58
CA ALA A 434 -8.99 -17.25 0.32
C ALA A 434 -7.81 -16.92 1.23
N LEU A 435 -7.63 -15.64 1.49
CA LEU A 435 -6.59 -15.17 2.39
C LEU A 435 -7.07 -15.28 3.82
N VAL A 436 -6.13 -15.49 4.72
CA VAL A 436 -6.32 -15.51 6.15
C VAL A 436 -5.55 -14.33 6.70
N ALA A 437 -6.25 -13.43 7.39
CA ALA A 437 -5.64 -12.23 7.95
C ALA A 437 -6.13 -12.00 9.39
N PRO A 438 -5.29 -11.43 10.27
CA PRO A 438 -5.68 -11.07 11.62
C PRO A 438 -6.68 -9.92 11.60
N ILE A 439 -7.65 -9.95 12.51
CA ILE A 439 -8.51 -8.80 12.81
C ILE A 439 -8.85 -8.78 14.30
N GLU A 440 -8.74 -7.61 14.91
CA GLU A 440 -9.04 -7.42 16.32
C GLU A 440 -10.09 -6.32 16.54
N PHE A 441 -10.94 -6.51 17.53
CA PHE A 441 -11.97 -5.56 17.95
C PHE A 441 -11.75 -5.20 19.42
N THR A 442 -11.37 -3.95 19.68
CA THR A 442 -11.13 -3.44 21.04
C THR A 442 -12.19 -2.42 21.42
N MET A 443 -12.81 -2.60 22.59
CA MET A 443 -13.85 -1.71 23.13
C MET A 443 -13.91 -1.81 24.66
N LYS A 444 -14.74 -1.00 25.31
CA LYS A 444 -15.03 -1.17 26.75
C LYS A 444 -15.75 -2.50 26.98
N LEU A 445 -15.44 -3.18 28.08
CA LEU A 445 -16.10 -4.42 28.46
C LEU A 445 -17.62 -4.25 28.60
N SER A 446 -18.07 -3.10 29.10
CA SER A 446 -19.49 -2.77 29.19
C SER A 446 -20.17 -2.65 27.82
N ASP A 447 -19.49 -2.06 26.84
CA ASP A 447 -20.02 -1.89 25.48
C ASP A 447 -20.08 -3.23 24.76
N TYR A 448 -19.10 -4.11 25.02
CA TYR A 448 -19.10 -5.49 24.54
C TYR A 448 -20.28 -6.30 25.10
N ALA A 449 -20.55 -6.20 26.40
CA ALA A 449 -21.72 -6.82 27.01
C ALA A 449 -23.03 -6.28 26.41
N ALA A 450 -23.14 -4.95 26.24
CA ALA A 450 -24.33 -4.30 25.69
C ALA A 450 -24.63 -4.71 24.24
N LEU A 451 -23.59 -4.97 23.43
CA LEU A 451 -23.78 -5.42 22.06
C LEU A 451 -24.10 -6.92 21.93
N GLY A 452 -24.11 -7.69 23.02
CA GLY A 452 -24.35 -9.14 23.02
C GLY A 452 -23.07 -9.94 22.79
N GLY A 453 -21.97 -9.49 23.40
CA GLY A 453 -20.70 -10.21 23.39
C GLY A 453 -20.79 -11.57 24.08
N HIS A 454 -19.90 -12.50 23.70
CA HIS A 454 -19.79 -13.83 24.29
C HIS A 454 -19.12 -13.76 25.67
N MET A 455 -19.83 -13.20 26.66
CA MET A 455 -19.28 -12.88 27.99
C MET A 455 -18.72 -14.11 28.72
N ASP A 456 -19.32 -15.29 28.52
CA ASP A 456 -18.87 -16.54 29.11
C ASP A 456 -17.49 -17.01 28.59
N HIS A 457 -17.00 -16.39 27.52
CA HIS A 457 -15.70 -16.69 26.88
C HIS A 457 -14.63 -15.63 27.18
N VAL A 458 -14.97 -14.57 27.93
CA VAL A 458 -14.00 -13.52 28.31
C VAL A 458 -13.00 -14.08 29.31
N LYS A 459 -11.70 -13.92 29.03
CA LYS A 459 -10.60 -14.32 29.92
C LYS A 459 -9.67 -13.14 30.22
N PRO A 460 -9.14 -13.02 31.44
CA PRO A 460 -8.17 -11.98 31.76
C PRO A 460 -6.86 -12.19 30.99
N LEU A 461 -6.20 -11.09 30.59
CA LEU A 461 -4.93 -11.09 29.87
C LEU A 461 -3.86 -11.97 30.53
N SER A 462 -3.81 -11.99 31.87
CA SER A 462 -2.86 -12.79 32.65
C SER A 462 -2.99 -14.31 32.42
N GLU A 463 -4.17 -14.80 32.05
CA GLU A 463 -4.36 -16.23 31.72
C GLU A 463 -3.83 -16.58 30.33
N VAL A 464 -3.85 -15.61 29.40
CA VAL A 464 -3.39 -15.81 28.02
C VAL A 464 -1.86 -15.72 27.93
N GLN A 465 -1.24 -14.77 28.64
CA GLN A 465 0.21 -14.55 28.61
C GLN A 465 1.03 -15.75 29.12
N ASN A 466 0.46 -16.59 29.97
CA ASN A 466 1.14 -17.72 30.61
C ASN A 466 0.99 -19.05 29.85
N GLY A 467 0.48 -19.04 28.61
CA GLY A 467 0.33 -20.23 27.78
C GLY A 467 1.62 -20.65 27.07
N ASP A 468 1.90 -21.96 27.02
CA ASP A 468 3.11 -22.53 26.39
C ASP A 468 3.22 -22.28 24.87
N ASP A 469 2.11 -21.92 24.20
CA ASP A 469 2.01 -21.69 22.74
C ASP A 469 2.03 -20.20 22.32
N VAL A 470 2.48 -19.31 23.22
CA VAL A 470 2.51 -17.85 22.99
C VAL A 470 3.91 -17.38 22.60
N ARG A 471 3.99 -16.56 21.54
CA ARG A 471 5.20 -15.85 21.12
C ARG A 471 5.05 -14.37 21.39
N GLN A 472 5.88 -13.84 22.29
CA GLN A 472 6.01 -12.40 22.50
C GLN A 472 6.93 -11.80 21.43
N LEU A 473 6.46 -10.74 20.78
CA LEU A 473 7.24 -9.96 19.83
C LEU A 473 7.25 -8.50 20.29
N PRO A 474 8.39 -7.79 20.18
CA PRO A 474 8.38 -6.35 20.38
C PRO A 474 7.52 -5.70 19.28
N TRP A 475 6.73 -4.69 19.64
CA TRP A 475 6.10 -3.82 18.66
C TRP A 475 7.21 -3.08 17.90
N GLN A 476 7.57 -3.57 16.72
CA GLN A 476 8.44 -2.84 15.80
C GLN A 476 7.52 -2.02 14.91
N ASN A 477 7.59 -0.69 15.00
CA ASN A 477 7.04 0.14 13.94
C ASN A 477 8.03 0.01 12.77
N PRO A 478 7.72 -0.77 11.72
CA PRO A 478 8.76 -1.30 10.84
C PRO A 478 9.22 -0.29 9.78
N ILE A 479 8.75 0.96 9.83
CA ILE A 479 9.28 2.06 9.00
C ILE A 479 9.49 3.30 9.89
N PRO A 480 10.74 3.61 10.28
CA PRO A 480 11.07 4.92 10.85
C PRO A 480 10.75 6.01 9.82
N GLY A 481 9.89 6.97 10.16
CA GLY A 481 9.71 8.21 9.39
C GLY A 481 8.40 8.38 8.61
N ARG A 482 7.42 7.46 8.68
CA ARG A 482 6.06 7.74 8.20
C ARG A 482 5.21 8.33 9.32
N TRP A 483 4.66 9.53 9.07
CA TRP A 483 3.76 10.24 9.97
C TRP A 483 2.50 9.39 10.25
N ALA A 484 2.20 9.21 11.53
CA ALA A 484 0.96 8.63 12.02
C ALA A 484 -0.20 9.64 11.96
#